data_AF-A0A2S6USR4-F1
#
_entry.id   AF-A0A2S6USR4-F1
#
_cell.length_a   1.000
_cell.length_b   1.000
_cell.length_c   1.000
_cell.angle_alpha   90.00
_cell.angle_beta   90.00
_cell.angle_gamma   90.00
#
_symmetry.space_group_name_H-M   'P 1'
#
loop_
_entity.id
_entity.type
_entity.pdbx_description
1 polymer ?
#
loop_
_entity_poly.entity_id
_entity_poly.type
_entity_poly.pdbx_seq_one_letter_code
_entity_poly.pdbx_strand_id
1 'polypeptide(L)'
;MNLSPTMLLSNIRKLKLNPGTRLLGLDLGSKTIGVAISDRKLLIATPINIIKRKNLRMDINSLKLVIEKRDVGGIILGYPLNMDGSEGPMCQSIKQFASNIETSFNFPIFFGTKECQQRL
;
A
#
# COMPACT_ATOMS: atom_id res chain seq x y z
N MET A 1 12.99 -15.87 5.22
CA MET A 1 12.61 -15.72 3.81
C MET A 1 12.27 -14.25 3.57
N ASN A 2 12.95 -13.57 2.65
CA ASN A 2 12.59 -12.21 2.27
C ASN A 2 11.26 -12.27 1.51
N LEU A 3 10.26 -11.52 1.95
CA LEU A 3 8.97 -11.46 1.27
C LEU A 3 9.18 -10.70 -0.05
N SER A 4 8.90 -11.35 -1.17
CA SER A 4 8.88 -10.71 -2.49
C SER A 4 7.82 -9.59 -2.49
N PRO A 5 8.05 -8.45 -3.17
CA PRO A 5 7.07 -7.36 -3.31
C PRO A 5 5.69 -7.82 -3.83
N THR A 6 5.63 -8.98 -4.49
CA THR A 6 4.41 -9.58 -5.04
C THR A 6 3.63 -10.48 -4.08
N MET A 7 4.10 -10.68 -2.84
CA MET A 7 3.49 -11.65 -1.93
C MET A 7 2.30 -11.05 -1.16
N LEU A 8 1.22 -11.82 -1.05
CA LEU A 8 0.11 -11.51 -0.16
C LEU A 8 0.62 -11.55 1.29
N LEU A 9 0.55 -10.41 1.97
CA LEU A 9 0.90 -10.31 3.38
C LEU A 9 -0.19 -10.92 4.25
N SER A 10 0.14 -12.03 4.90
CA SER A 10 -0.64 -12.57 6.02
C SER A 10 -0.25 -11.97 7.36
N ASN A 11 0.95 -11.36 7.47
CA ASN A 11 1.45 -10.77 8.70
C ASN A 11 2.50 -9.68 8.45
N ILE A 12 2.16 -8.43 8.78
CA ILE A 12 3.01 -7.24 8.64
C ILE A 12 4.30 -7.35 9.45
N ARG A 13 4.31 -8.05 10.59
CA ARG A 13 5.51 -8.21 11.43
C ARG A 13 6.63 -9.01 10.77
N LYS A 14 6.33 -9.73 9.68
CA LYS A 14 7.35 -10.45 8.89
C LYS A 14 8.07 -9.54 7.89
N LEU A 15 7.60 -8.30 7.71
CA LEU A 15 8.26 -7.33 6.84
C LEU A 15 9.58 -6.88 7.45
N LYS A 16 10.64 -6.93 6.64
CA LYS A 16 11.91 -6.31 6.95
C LYS A 16 11.92 -4.91 6.37
N LEU A 17 11.59 -3.93 7.21
CA LEU A 17 11.66 -2.49 6.88
C LEU A 17 12.82 -1.85 7.65
N ASN A 18 13.25 -0.67 7.21
CA ASN A 18 14.22 0.11 7.96
C ASN A 18 13.62 0.47 9.34
N PRO A 19 14.37 0.32 10.46
CA PRO A 19 13.87 0.64 11.79
C PRO A 19 13.29 2.06 11.90
N GLY A 20 12.13 2.19 12.55
CA GLY A 20 11.47 3.47 12.77
C GLY A 20 10.73 4.06 11.56
N THR A 21 10.71 3.37 10.42
CA THR A 21 9.89 3.75 9.26
C THR A 21 8.43 3.34 9.43
N ARG A 22 7.55 3.98 8.66
CA ARG A 22 6.10 3.71 8.65
C ARG A 22 5.68 3.02 7.36
N LEU A 23 4.53 2.37 7.40
CA LEU A 23 3.85 1.83 6.24
C LEU A 23 2.76 2.77 5.77
N LEU A 24 2.63 2.91 4.44
CA LEU A 24 1.54 3.63 3.82
C LEU A 24 0.53 2.62 3.25
N GLY A 25 -0.69 2.62 3.75
CA GLY A 25 -1.79 1.83 3.22
C GLY A 25 -2.53 2.60 2.15
N LEU A 26 -2.74 1.98 0.99
CA LEU A 26 -3.52 2.54 -0.10
C LEU A 26 -4.71 1.65 -0.42
N ASP A 27 -5.90 2.23 -0.38
CA ASP A 27 -7.14 1.61 -0.85
C ASP A 27 -7.54 2.21 -2.20
N LEU A 28 -7.37 1.43 -3.26
CA LEU A 28 -7.55 1.86 -4.64
C LEU A 28 -9.01 1.74 -5.06
N GLY A 29 -9.74 2.85 -5.00
CA GLY A 29 -11.05 2.98 -5.62
C GLY A 29 -10.96 3.35 -7.12
N SER A 30 -12.09 3.29 -7.81
CA SER A 30 -12.20 3.72 -9.21
C SER A 30 -11.97 5.22 -9.38
N LYS A 31 -12.37 6.04 -8.39
CA LYS A 31 -12.28 7.51 -8.42
C LYS A 31 -11.33 8.11 -7.40
N THR A 32 -10.96 7.36 -6.37
CA THR A 32 -10.20 7.86 -5.22
C THR A 32 -9.18 6.84 -4.76
N ILE A 33 -8.14 7.31 -4.08
CA ILE A 33 -7.20 6.48 -3.32
C ILE A 33 -7.33 6.90 -1.86
N GLY A 34 -7.84 6.01 -1.02
CA GLY A 34 -7.79 6.20 0.43
C GLY A 34 -6.35 6.00 0.89
N VAL A 35 -5.83 6.91 1.73
CA VAL A 35 -4.46 6.85 2.22
C VAL A 35 -4.45 6.79 3.74
N ALA A 36 -3.88 5.73 4.27
CA ALA A 36 -3.62 5.54 5.70
C ALA A 36 -2.12 5.39 5.96
N ILE A 37 -1.69 5.72 7.17
CA ILE A 37 -0.30 5.51 7.60
C ILE A 37 -0.26 4.77 8.93
N SER A 38 0.70 3.88 9.09
CA SER A 38 0.97 3.24 10.37
C SER A 38 1.61 4.20 11.37
N ASP A 39 1.54 3.86 12.65
CA ASP A 39 2.51 4.37 13.62
C ASP A 39 3.89 3.71 13.43
N ARG A 40 4.92 4.20 14.12
CA ARG A 40 6.29 3.64 14.01
C ARG A 40 6.41 2.22 14.58
N LYS A 41 5.45 1.76 15.39
CA LYS A 41 5.43 0.40 15.93
C LYS A 41 4.66 -0.59 15.06
N LEU A 42 4.05 -0.14 13.95
CA LEU A 42 3.24 -0.96 13.05
C LEU A 42 2.08 -1.67 13.78
N LEU A 43 1.38 -0.92 14.63
CA LEU A 43 0.27 -1.41 15.45
C LEU A 43 -1.07 -0.83 15.04
N ILE A 44 -1.08 0.43 14.58
CA ILE A 44 -2.30 1.17 14.27
C ILE A 44 -2.14 1.93 12.96
N ALA A 45 -3.10 1.74 12.05
CA ALA A 45 -3.27 2.57 10.87
C ALA A 45 -4.17 3.77 11.15
N THR A 46 -3.74 4.96 10.73
CA THR A 46 -4.54 6.19 10.80
C THR A 46 -4.82 6.70 9.39
N PRO A 47 -6.09 6.96 9.01
CA PRO A 47 -6.41 7.59 7.74
C PRO A 47 -5.89 9.04 7.73
N ILE A 48 -5.18 9.42 6.67
CA ILE A 48 -4.51 10.74 6.61
C ILE A 48 -4.85 11.56 5.37
N ASN A 49 -5.34 10.93 4.30
CA ASN A 49 -5.69 11.66 3.07
C ASN A 49 -6.64 10.84 2.18
N ILE A 50 -7.32 11.54 1.27
CA ILE A 50 -8.04 10.94 0.15
C ILE A 50 -7.55 11.62 -1.13
N ILE A 51 -6.89 10.88 -2.00
CA ILE A 51 -6.42 11.40 -3.30
C ILE A 51 -7.53 11.18 -4.32
N LYS A 52 -7.96 12.24 -5.01
CA LYS A 52 -8.87 12.12 -6.16
C LYS A 52 -8.05 11.69 -7.38
N ARG A 53 -8.38 10.53 -7.95
CA ARG A 53 -7.65 9.96 -9.08
C ARG A 53 -7.90 10.79 -10.33
N LYS A 54 -6.84 11.02 -11.11
CA LYS A 54 -6.95 11.72 -12.40
C LYS A 54 -6.21 10.96 -13.49
N ASN A 55 -4.90 10.82 -13.32
CA ASN A 55 -4.06 9.96 -14.14
C ASN A 55 -2.85 9.52 -13.32
N LEU A 56 -2.18 8.46 -13.79
CA LEU A 56 -1.09 7.83 -13.05
C LEU A 56 -0.01 8.82 -12.59
N ARG A 57 0.40 9.76 -13.45
CA ARG A 57 1.44 10.75 -13.13
C ARG A 57 1.00 11.67 -11.98
N MET A 58 -0.23 12.16 -12.01
CA MET A 58 -0.77 13.01 -10.94
C MET A 58 -0.98 12.22 -9.64
N ASP A 59 -1.40 10.96 -9.75
CA ASP A 59 -1.58 10.07 -8.60
C ASP A 59 -0.23 9.81 -7.91
N ILE A 60 0.84 9.49 -8.67
CA ILE A 60 2.21 9.33 -8.16
C ILE A 60 2.71 10.60 -7.49
N ASN A 61 2.53 11.77 -8.12
CA ASN A 61 2.97 13.04 -7.54
C ASN A 61 2.26 13.32 -6.20
N SER A 62 0.96 13.03 -6.13
CA SER A 62 0.19 13.18 -4.88
C SER A 62 0.69 12.24 -3.79
N LEU A 63 1.03 10.99 -4.15
CA LEU A 63 1.63 10.03 -3.22
C LEU A 63 3.02 10.48 -2.73
N LYS A 64 3.89 10.97 -3.62
CA LYS A 64 5.22 11.50 -3.25
C LYS A 64 5.12 12.61 -2.20
N LEU A 65 4.20 13.56 -2.38
CA LEU A 65 3.96 14.64 -1.42
C LEU A 65 3.50 14.13 -0.04
N VAL A 66 2.78 13.01 0.00
CA VAL A 66 2.39 12.38 1.27
C VAL A 66 3.58 11.67 1.92
N ILE A 67 4.40 10.98 1.11
CA ILE A 67 5.53 10.14 1.54
C ILE A 67 6.69 10.97 2.08
N GLU A 68 7.09 12.04 1.39
CA GLU A 68 8.24 12.88 1.74
C GLU A 68 8.20 13.44 3.16
N LYS A 69 7.00 13.56 3.74
CA LYS A 69 6.80 14.18 5.06
C LYS A 69 6.71 13.19 6.22
N ARG A 70 6.83 11.86 5.98
CA ARG A 70 6.32 10.86 6.94
C ARG A 70 7.21 9.64 7.22
N ASP A 71 8.46 9.62 6.78
CA ASP A 71 9.41 8.50 6.99
C ASP A 71 8.83 7.13 6.54
N VAL A 72 8.25 7.08 5.34
CA VAL A 72 7.63 5.85 4.82
C VAL A 72 8.71 4.89 4.32
N GLY A 73 8.65 3.64 4.75
CA GLY A 73 9.57 2.56 4.38
C GLY A 73 8.94 1.45 3.55
N GLY A 74 7.64 1.54 3.25
CA GLY A 74 6.94 0.59 2.40
C GLY A 74 5.48 0.97 2.16
N ILE A 75 4.87 0.41 1.11
CA ILE A 75 3.45 0.58 0.77
C ILE A 75 2.72 -0.75 0.89
N ILE A 76 1.49 -0.73 1.40
CA ILE A 76 0.55 -1.85 1.35
C ILE A 76 -0.64 -1.44 0.49
N LEU A 77 -0.83 -2.11 -0.64
CA LEU A 77 -2.00 -1.98 -1.48
C LEU A 77 -3.09 -2.97 -1.04
N GLY A 78 -4.32 -2.48 -0.96
CA GLY A 78 -5.48 -3.33 -0.71
C GLY A 78 -5.64 -4.34 -1.82
N TYR A 79 -5.84 -5.60 -1.44
CA TYR A 79 -5.93 -6.72 -2.36
C TYR A 79 -7.20 -7.53 -2.08
N PRO A 80 -8.32 -7.18 -2.75
CA PRO A 80 -9.62 -7.78 -2.51
C PRO A 80 -9.71 -9.13 -3.22
N LEU A 81 -9.34 -10.18 -2.51
CA LEU A 81 -9.57 -11.56 -2.94
C LEU A 81 -11.06 -11.91 -2.78
N ASN A 82 -11.52 -12.87 -3.58
CA ASN A 82 -12.83 -13.50 -3.44
C ASN A 82 -12.91 -14.29 -2.13
N MET A 83 -14.12 -14.71 -1.74
CA MET A 83 -14.33 -15.47 -0.49
C MET A 83 -13.57 -16.80 -0.44
N ASP A 84 -13.31 -17.40 -1.59
CA ASP A 84 -12.51 -18.63 -1.75
C ASP A 84 -11.00 -18.37 -1.85
N GLY A 85 -10.57 -17.09 -1.75
CA GLY A 85 -9.18 -16.67 -1.88
C GLY A 85 -8.69 -16.47 -3.31
N SER A 86 -9.54 -16.69 -4.33
CA SER A 86 -9.18 -16.45 -5.72
C SER A 86 -9.12 -14.94 -6.06
N GLU A 87 -8.40 -14.59 -7.13
CA GLU A 87 -8.29 -13.20 -7.59
C GLU A 87 -9.53 -12.78 -8.39
N GLY A 88 -10.14 -11.65 -8.01
CA GLY A 88 -11.18 -11.01 -8.81
C GLY A 88 -10.62 -10.05 -9.88
N PRO A 89 -11.48 -9.49 -10.76
CA PRO A 89 -11.04 -8.56 -11.81
C PRO A 89 -10.27 -7.32 -11.30
N MET A 90 -10.57 -6.89 -10.07
CA MET A 90 -9.92 -5.73 -9.44
C MET A 90 -8.46 -5.99 -9.09
N CYS A 91 -8.09 -7.25 -8.81
CA CYS A 91 -6.72 -7.65 -8.49
C CYS A 91 -5.73 -7.35 -9.63
N GLN A 92 -6.16 -7.50 -10.89
CA GLN A 92 -5.33 -7.17 -12.04
C GLN A 92 -5.06 -5.66 -12.13
N SER A 93 -6.08 -4.83 -11.88
CA SER A 93 -5.93 -3.37 -11.88
C SER A 93 -4.98 -2.90 -10.77
N ILE A 94 -5.04 -3.53 -9.60
CA ILE A 94 -4.17 -3.25 -8.46
C ILE A 94 -2.72 -3.66 -8.76
N LYS A 95 -2.51 -4.85 -9.34
CA LYS A 95 -1.18 -5.32 -9.78
C LYS A 95 -0.57 -4.38 -10.82
N GLN A 96 -1.35 -3.97 -11.81
CA GLN A 96 -0.89 -3.02 -12.83
C GLN A 96 -0.52 -1.68 -12.20
N PHE A 97 -1.35 -1.17 -11.27
CA PHE A 97 -1.03 0.06 -10.55
C PHE A 97 0.27 -0.08 -9.76
N ALA A 98 0.46 -1.18 -9.03
CA ALA A 98 1.70 -1.46 -8.29
C ALA A 98 2.93 -1.39 -9.20
N SER A 99 2.92 -2.14 -10.31
CA SER A 99 4.01 -2.17 -11.28
C SER A 99 4.31 -0.78 -11.86
N ASN A 100 3.27 -0.01 -12.15
CA ASN A 100 3.39 1.34 -12.68
C ASN A 100 4.03 2.35 -11.71
N ILE A 101 3.89 2.13 -10.39
CA ILE A 101 4.41 3.05 -9.37
C ILE A 101 5.68 2.52 -8.68
N GLU A 102 6.02 1.25 -8.85
CA GLU A 102 7.15 0.58 -8.18
C GLU A 102 8.46 1.34 -8.38
N THR A 103 8.74 1.76 -9.62
CA THR A 103 9.96 2.52 -9.97
C THR A 103 9.96 3.96 -9.46
N SER A 104 8.84 4.46 -8.95
CA SER A 104 8.74 5.82 -8.41
C SER A 104 9.16 5.92 -6.94
N PHE A 105 9.39 4.78 -6.27
CA PHE A 105 9.69 4.70 -4.84
C PHE A 105 10.87 3.75 -4.57
N ASN A 106 11.70 4.09 -3.59
CA ASN A 106 12.90 3.31 -3.25
C ASN A 106 12.64 2.26 -2.16
N PHE A 107 11.39 1.84 -2.00
CA PHE A 107 10.96 0.90 -0.98
C PHE A 107 9.92 -0.07 -1.54
N PRO A 108 9.75 -1.24 -0.90
CA PRO A 108 8.87 -2.26 -1.42
C PRO A 108 7.38 -1.86 -1.35
N ILE A 109 6.64 -2.36 -2.32
CA ILE A 109 5.18 -2.36 -2.35
C ILE A 109 4.74 -3.80 -2.07
N PHE A 110 3.72 -3.97 -1.25
CA PHE A 110 3.14 -5.27 -0.91
C PHE A 110 1.63 -5.27 -1.13
N PHE A 111 1.05 -6.47 -1.25
CA PHE A 111 -0.39 -6.65 -1.31
C PHE A 111 -0.92 -7.14 0.04
N GLY A 112 -1.97 -6.52 0.55
CA GLY A 112 -2.56 -6.86 1.86
C GLY A 112 -4.08 -6.93 1.80
N THR A 113 -4.66 -7.76 2.65
CA THR A 113 -6.11 -7.79 2.85
C THR A 113 -6.60 -6.51 3.54
N LYS A 114 -7.92 -6.29 3.61
CA LYS A 114 -8.49 -5.13 4.30
C LYS A 114 -8.06 -5.06 5.77
N GLU A 115 -7.90 -6.20 6.43
CA GLU A 115 -7.47 -6.29 7.83
C GLU A 115 -6.03 -5.78 7.99
N CYS A 116 -5.16 -6.05 7.02
CA CYS A 116 -3.79 -5.53 7.03
C CYS A 116 -3.76 -4.01 6.88
N GLN A 117 -4.65 -3.44 6.08
CA GLN A 117 -4.74 -1.98 5.90
C GLN A 117 -5.24 -1.23 7.15
N GLN A 118 -6.00 -1.90 8.02
CA GLN A 118 -6.51 -1.32 9.27
C GLN A 118 -5.52 -1.49 10.43
N ARG A 119 -4.51 -2.36 10.28
CA ARG A 119 -3.55 -2.74 11.33
C ARG A 119 -2.10 -2.50 10.91
N LEU A 120 -1.87 -1.56 9.99
CA LEU A 120 -0.55 -1.18 9.49
C LEU A 120 0.42 -0.87 10.62
#